data_AF-A0A847EM82-F1
#
_entry.id   AF-A0A847EM82-F1
#
_cell.length_a   1.000
_cell.length_b   1.000
_cell.length_c   1.000
_cell.angle_alpha   90.00
_cell.angle_beta   90.00
_cell.angle_gamma   90.00
#
_symmetry.space_group_name_H-M   'P 1'
#
loop_
_entity.id
_entity.type
_entity.pdbx_description
1 polymer ?
#
loop_
_entity_poly.entity_id
_entity_poly.type
_entity_poly.pdbx_seq_one_letter_code
_entity_poly.pdbx_strand_id
1 'polypeptide(L)' 'MMMELREVPTQRTPLTRRERVILANLDEDVTLEQIATRLFVTRNTVKSQVRSVYKKLGVNTRAEAVAYARAIGLR' A
#
# COMPACT_ATOMS: atom_id res chain seq x y z
N MET A 1 32.60 12.02 23.07
CA MET A 1 31.91 12.22 21.78
C MET A 1 31.02 11.00 21.54
N MET A 2 29.82 11.00 22.13
CA MET A 2 28.82 9.94 21.93
C MET A 2 28.00 10.29 20.69
N MET A 3 28.02 9.42 19.68
CA MET A 3 27.09 9.50 18.56
C MET A 3 25.70 9.19 19.10
N GLU A 4 24.86 10.22 19.08
CA GLU A 4 23.43 10.13 19.33
C GLU A 4 22.82 9.14 18.33
N LEU A 5 22.38 7.99 18.84
CA LEU A 5 21.53 7.07 18.10
C LEU A 5 20.23 7.83 17.81
N ARG A 6 20.17 8.50 16.65
CA ARG A 6 18.92 9.04 16.12
C ARG A 6 17.97 7.86 15.95
N GLU A 7 17.04 7.70 16.87
CA GLU A 7 15.89 6.83 16.67
C GLU A 7 15.22 7.24 15.37
N VAL A 8 15.34 6.41 14.35
CA VAL A 8 14.55 6.54 13.14
C VAL A 8 13.12 6.20 13.56
N PRO A 9 12.13 7.11 13.47
CA PRO A 9 10.77 6.76 13.83
C PRO A 9 10.26 5.78 12.78
N THR A 10 10.45 4.48 13.02
CA THR A 10 9.87 3.41 12.20
C THR A 10 8.42 3.15 12.60
N GLN A 11 7.66 4.20 12.92
CA GLN A 11 6.22 4.06 13.07
C GLN A 11 5.61 3.90 11.67
N ARG A 12 5.83 2.74 11.04
CA ARG A 12 5.04 2.28 9.90
C ARG A 12 3.62 2.12 10.41
N THR A 13 2.83 3.18 10.23
CA THR A 13 1.42 3.18 10.61
C THR A 13 0.76 1.97 9.95
N PRO A 14 0.03 1.13 10.71
CA PRO A 14 -0.61 -0.03 10.12
C PRO A 14 -1.56 0.41 9.00
N LEU A 15 -1.65 -0.44 7.96
CA LEU A 15 -2.65 -0.23 6.92
C LEU A 15 -4.04 -0.27 7.55
N THR A 16 -4.90 0.63 7.11
CA THR A 16 -6.34 0.59 7.40
C THR A 16 -6.97 -0.60 6.68
N ARG A 17 -8.22 -0.92 7.04
CA ARG A 17 -9.00 -1.96 6.36
C ARG A 17 -9.13 -1.69 4.86
N ARG A 18 -9.38 -0.44 4.46
CA ARG A 18 -9.52 -0.04 3.05
C ARG A 18 -8.21 -0.14 2.29
N GLU A 19 -7.10 0.27 2.91
CA GLU A 19 -5.76 0.12 2.32
C GLU A 19 -5.36 -1.34 2.14
N ARG A 20 -5.74 -2.25 3.05
CA ARG A 20 -5.54 -3.69 2.85
C ARG A 20 -6.34 -4.23 1.67
N VAL A 21 -7.59 -3.81 1.51
CA VAL A 21 -8.43 -4.21 0.35
C VAL A 21 -7.80 -3.73 -0.96
N ILE A 22 -7.29 -2.49 -0.99
CA ILE A 22 -6.57 -1.96 -2.15
C ILE A 22 -5.32 -2.79 -2.44
N LEU A 23 -4.52 -3.08 -1.40
CA LEU A 23 -3.29 -3.86 -1.53
C LEU A 23 -3.55 -5.27 -2.07
N ALA A 24 -4.59 -5.95 -1.59
CA ALA A 24 -5.00 -7.27 -2.09
C ALA A 24 -5.38 -7.23 -3.59
N ASN A 25 -6.15 -6.21 -4.00
CA ASN A 25 -6.54 -6.05 -5.40
C ASN A 25 -5.35 -5.72 -6.33
N LEU A 26 -4.22 -5.21 -5.82
CA LEU A 26 -3.05 -4.91 -6.66
C LEU A 26 -2.36 -6.18 -7.19
N ASP A 27 -2.57 -7.33 -6.56
CA ASP A 27 -1.96 -8.61 -6.94
C ASP A 27 -2.60 -9.25 -8.19
N GLU A 28 -3.82 -8.87 -8.58
CA GLU A 28 -4.63 -9.57 -9.60
C GLU A 28 -4.44 -9.12 -11.07
N ASP A 29 -3.33 -8.50 -11.47
CA ASP A 29 -3.13 -7.95 -12.85
C ASP A 29 -4.28 -7.00 -13.33
N VAL A 30 -4.98 -6.36 -12.40
CA VAL A 30 -6.09 -5.43 -12.70
C VAL A 30 -5.66 -3.97 -12.77
N THR A 31 -6.35 -3.18 -13.59
CA THR A 31 -6.18 -1.72 -13.68
C THR A 31 -6.85 -0.99 -12.51
N LEU A 32 -6.44 0.25 -12.24
CA LEU A 32 -7.09 1.08 -11.22
C LEU A 32 -8.58 1.34 -11.51
N GLU A 33 -8.98 1.33 -12.79
CA GLU A 33 -10.37 1.48 -13.21
C GLU A 33 -11.19 0.25 -12.81
N GLN A 34 -10.67 -0.95 -13.07
CA GLN A 34 -11.33 -2.20 -12.65
C GLN A 34 -11.45 -2.32 -11.14
N ILE A 35 -10.41 -1.91 -10.38
CA ILE A 35 -10.48 -1.85 -8.91
C ILE A 35 -11.57 -0.86 -8.47
N ALA A 36 -11.66 0.30 -9.11
CA ALA A 36 -12.67 1.31 -8.82
C ALA A 36 -14.09 0.77 -9.04
N THR A 37 -14.33 0.09 -10.17
CA THR A 37 -15.60 -0.58 -10.47
C THR A 37 -15.96 -1.62 -9.41
N ARG A 38 -15.02 -2.51 -9.05
CA ARG A 38 -15.24 -3.57 -8.05
C ARG A 38 -15.58 -3.01 -6.66
N LEU A 39 -14.97 -1.87 -6.31
CA LEU A 39 -15.13 -1.25 -4.99
C LEU A 39 -16.22 -0.17 -4.97
N PHE A 40 -16.94 0.05 -6.08
CA PHE A 40 -17.97 1.09 -6.23
C PHE A 40 -17.48 2.49 -5.85
N VAL A 41 -16.26 2.85 -6.28
CA VAL A 41 -15.65 4.17 -6.08
C VAL A 41 -15.08 4.71 -7.38
N THR A 42 -14.60 5.95 -7.38
CA THR A 42 -13.93 6.52 -8.56
C THR A 42 -12.48 6.02 -8.69
N ARG A 43 -11.94 6.03 -9.91
CA ARG A 43 -10.50 5.78 -10.15
C ARG A 43 -9.59 6.70 -9.35
N ASN A 44 -9.96 7.96 -9.16
CA ASN A 44 -9.16 8.90 -8.36
C ASN A 44 -9.12 8.51 -6.88
N THR A 45 -10.22 8.00 -6.34
CA THR A 45 -10.29 7.45 -4.98
C THR A 45 -9.33 6.27 -4.82
N VAL A 46 -9.31 5.33 -5.78
CA VAL A 46 -8.34 4.21 -5.78
C VAL A 46 -6.91 4.74 -5.88
N LYS A 47 -6.64 5.66 -6.81
CA LYS A 47 -5.31 6.25 -7.01
C LYS A 47 -4.75 6.89 -5.74
N SER A 48 -5.58 7.62 -4.99
CA SER A 48 -5.17 8.23 -3.72
C SER A 48 -4.93 7.18 -2.62
N GLN A 49 -5.74 6.12 -2.56
CA GLN A 49 -5.51 5.03 -1.61
C GLN A 49 -4.22 4.26 -1.93
N VAL A 50 -3.93 3.97 -3.21
CA VAL A 50 -2.66 3.34 -3.62
C VAL A 50 -1.46 4.17 -3.20
N ARG A 51 -1.51 5.50 -3.35
CA ARG A 51 -0.44 6.39 -2.85
C ARG A 51 -0.26 6.32 -1.34
N SER A 52 -1.37 6.25 -0.59
CA SER A 52 -1.32 6.09 0.87
C SER A 52 -0.70 4.75 1.26
N VAL A 53 -1.09 3.66 0.59
CA VAL A 53 -0.49 2.33 0.75
C VAL A 53 1.02 2.40 0.49
N TYR A 54 1.44 2.95 -0.64
CA TYR A 54 2.86 3.04 -1.00
C TYR A 54 3.67 3.80 0.05
N LYS A 55 3.15 4.96 0.48
CA LYS A 55 3.77 5.77 1.54
C LYS A 55 3.91 4.99 2.86
N LYS A 56 2.88 4.24 3.27
CA LYS A 56 2.90 3.45 4.52
C LYS A 56 3.79 2.23 4.46
N LEU A 57 3.91 1.62 3.28
CA LEU A 57 4.81 0.50 3.03
C LEU A 57 6.26 0.95 2.81
N GLY A 58 6.48 2.22 2.46
CA GLY A 58 7.80 2.74 2.08
C GLY A 58 8.26 2.24 0.72
N VAL A 59 7.33 2.00 -0.20
CA VAL A 59 7.58 1.49 -1.56
C VAL A 59 7.18 2.52 -2.60
N ASN A 60 7.73 2.40 -3.81
CA ASN A 60 7.49 3.35 -4.90
C ASN A 60 6.79 2.70 -6.10
N THR A 61 6.80 1.37 -6.18
CA THR A 61 6.26 0.64 -7.34
C THR A 61 5.15 -0.32 -6.96
N ARG A 62 4.30 -0.65 -7.96
CA ARG A 62 3.28 -1.69 -7.80
C ARG A 62 3.92 -3.04 -7.51
N ALA A 63 5.01 -3.36 -8.19
CA ALA A 63 5.73 -4.62 -8.01
C ALA A 63 6.23 -4.77 -6.57
N GLU A 64 6.81 -3.71 -5.99
CA GLU A 64 7.23 -3.71 -4.57
C GLU A 64 6.05 -3.89 -3.61
N ALA A 65 4.93 -3.21 -3.85
CA ALA A 65 3.73 -3.35 -3.02
C ALA A 65 3.15 -4.77 -3.09
N VAL A 66 3.10 -5.35 -4.29
CA VAL A 66 2.65 -6.73 -4.52
C VAL A 66 3.59 -7.74 -3.85
N ALA A 67 4.91 -7.56 -4.00
CA ALA A 67 5.91 -8.39 -3.32
C ALA A 67 5.73 -8.34 -1.79
N TYR A 68 5.47 -7.15 -1.24
CA TYR A 68 5.15 -7.00 0.19
C TYR A 68 3.87 -7.76 0.58
N ALA A 69 2.78 -7.61 -0.19
CA ALA A 69 1.52 -8.30 0.07
C ALA A 69 1.69 -9.83 0.11
N ARG A 70 2.43 -10.38 -0.86
CA ARG A 70 2.78 -11.80 -0.93
C ARG A 70 3.61 -12.26 0.27
N ALA A 71 4.61 -11.47 0.67
CA ALA A 71 5.47 -11.80 1.82
C ALA A 71 4.70 -11.88 3.15
N ILE A 72 3.61 -11.13 3.29
CA ILE A 72 2.76 -11.15 4.49
C ILE A 72 1.52 -12.04 4.36
N GLY A 73 1.38 -12.77 3.24
CA GLY A 73 0.24 -13.66 2.99
C GLY A 73 -1.10 -12.96 2.72
N LEU A 74 -1.08 -11.67 2.37
CA LEU A 74 -2.26 -10.92 1.98
C LEU A 74 -2.56 -11.16 0.50
N ARG A 75 -3.63 -11.90 0.22
CA ARG A 75 -4.17 -12.21 -1.12
C ARG A 75 -5.68 -12.05 -1.06
#